data_AF-A0A2I4EQ62-F1
#
_entry.id   AF-A0A2I4EQ62-F1
#
_cell.length_a   1.000
_cell.length_b   1.000
_cell.length_c   1.000
_cell.angle_alpha   90.00
_cell.angle_beta   90.00
_cell.angle_gamma   90.00
#
_symmetry.space_group_name_H-M   'P 1'
#
loop_
_entity.id
_entity.type
_entity.pdbx_description
1 polymer ?
#
loop_
_entity_poly.entity_id
_entity_poly.type
_entity_poly.pdbx_seq_one_letter_code
_entity_poly.pdbx_strand_id
1 'polypeptide(L)'
;MACTYKTTLMLTVICFILITHELEICSASHSTVGAKMIDCKGKCNYRCSKTSRHKMCIRACNTCCSRCNCVPPGTSGNYEVCPYYWHMTTHGGRRKCP
;
A
#
# COMPACT_ATOMS: atom_id res chain seq x y z
N MET A 1 -36.44 -4.55 40.01
CA MET A 1 -35.44 -5.29 39.20
C MET A 1 -35.73 -5.39 37.69
N ALA A 2 -36.93 -5.10 37.18
CA ALA A 2 -37.21 -5.17 35.73
C ALA A 2 -36.79 -3.91 34.92
N CYS A 3 -36.63 -2.77 35.58
CA CYS A 3 -36.30 -1.51 34.91
C CYS A 3 -34.81 -1.41 34.57
N THR A 4 -33.96 -1.99 35.42
CA THR A 4 -32.50 -1.98 35.29
C THR A 4 -31.99 -2.92 34.22
N TYR A 5 -32.62 -4.09 33.98
CA TYR A 5 -32.14 -5.03 32.96
C TYR A 5 -32.38 -4.54 31.53
N LYS A 6 -33.50 -3.82 31.28
CA LYS A 6 -33.78 -3.22 29.97
C LYS A 6 -32.84 -2.06 29.71
N THR A 7 -32.61 -1.21 30.70
CA THR A 7 -31.64 -0.11 30.56
C THR A 7 -30.21 -0.63 30.46
N THR A 8 -29.80 -1.65 31.21
CA THR A 8 -28.47 -2.25 31.04
C THR A 8 -28.32 -2.99 29.72
N LEU A 9 -29.35 -3.71 29.24
CA LEU A 9 -29.33 -4.37 27.93
C LEU A 9 -29.24 -3.35 26.78
N MET A 10 -29.97 -2.24 26.86
CA MET A 10 -29.91 -1.19 25.85
C MET A 10 -28.55 -0.48 25.86
N LEU A 11 -27.98 -0.22 27.05
CA LEU A 11 -26.66 0.39 27.18
C LEU A 11 -25.54 -0.53 26.68
N THR A 12 -25.60 -1.84 26.90
CA THR A 12 -24.60 -2.78 26.36
C THR A 12 -24.69 -2.90 24.85
N VAL A 13 -25.89 -2.90 24.25
CA VAL A 13 -26.08 -2.93 22.79
C VAL A 13 -25.54 -1.65 22.14
N ILE A 14 -25.81 -0.47 22.73
CA ILE A 14 -25.28 0.81 22.23
C ILE A 14 -23.75 0.84 22.32
N CYS A 15 -23.15 0.39 23.42
CA CYS A 15 -21.70 0.28 23.55
C CYS A 15 -21.09 -0.68 22.51
N PHE A 16 -21.71 -1.83 22.25
CA PHE A 16 -21.25 -2.75 21.21
C PHE A 16 -21.29 -2.10 19.81
N ILE A 17 -22.35 -1.35 19.49
CA ILE A 17 -22.48 -0.64 18.20
C ILE A 17 -21.40 0.44 18.06
N LEU A 18 -21.11 1.20 19.13
CA LEU A 18 -20.04 2.20 19.13
C LEU A 18 -18.66 1.55 19.00
N ILE A 19 -18.40 0.44 19.70
CA ILE A 19 -17.14 -0.32 19.62
C ILE A 19 -16.94 -0.95 18.22
N THR A 20 -18.02 -1.37 17.54
CA THR A 20 -17.93 -1.85 16.15
C THR A 20 -17.64 -0.74 15.15
N HIS A 21 -18.07 0.50 15.41
CA HIS A 21 -17.88 1.62 14.50
C HIS A 21 -16.42 2.13 14.47
N GLU A 22 -15.66 1.90 15.55
CA GLU A 22 -14.21 2.15 15.61
C GLU A 22 -13.39 1.05 14.90
N LEU A 23 -14.01 -0.11 14.60
CA LEU A 23 -13.33 -1.28 14.02
C LEU A 23 -13.34 -1.30 12.48
N GLU A 24 -13.69 -0.18 11.85
CA GLU A 24 -13.68 0.01 10.39
C GLU A 24 -12.70 1.10 9.92
N ILE A 25 -11.73 1.47 10.76
CA ILE A 25 -10.66 2.43 10.39
C ILE A 25 -9.28 1.75 10.21
N CYS A 26 -9.12 0.48 10.58
CA CYS A 26 -7.86 -0.27 10.43
C CYS A 26 -7.82 -1.26 9.24
N SER A 27 -8.90 -1.41 8.48
CA SER A 27 -8.99 -2.37 7.35
C SER A 27 -8.88 -1.74 5.96
N ALA A 28 -8.73 -0.41 5.84
CA ALA A 28 -8.45 0.25 4.56
C ALA A 28 -6.97 0.17 4.12
N SER A 29 -6.16 -0.64 4.79
CA SER A 29 -4.85 -1.08 4.30
C SER A 29 -4.71 -2.60 4.33
N HIS A 30 -5.80 -3.34 4.13
CA HIS A 30 -5.68 -4.62 3.45
C HIS A 30 -5.74 -4.34 1.95
N SER A 31 -4.55 -4.28 1.34
CA SER A 31 -4.39 -4.50 -0.09
C SER A 31 -5.07 -5.80 -0.44
N THR A 32 -6.36 -5.70 -0.75
CA THR A 32 -7.09 -6.72 -1.47
C THR A 32 -6.26 -7.01 -2.70
N VAL A 33 -5.68 -8.20 -2.74
CA VAL A 33 -5.17 -8.85 -3.95
C VAL A 33 -6.39 -9.23 -4.81
N GLY A 34 -7.27 -8.25 -5.07
CA GLY A 34 -7.91 -8.13 -6.36
C GLY A 34 -6.91 -7.35 -7.20
N ALA A 35 -6.66 -7.77 -8.44
CA ALA A 35 -5.73 -7.11 -9.34
C ALA A 35 -6.16 -5.65 -9.60
N LYS A 36 -5.88 -4.75 -8.66
CA LYS A 36 -5.87 -3.30 -8.89
C LYS A 36 -4.69 -3.06 -9.80
N MET A 37 -5.00 -2.91 -11.08
CA MET A 37 -4.03 -2.57 -12.10
C MET A 37 -3.42 -1.22 -11.71
N ILE A 38 -2.20 -1.25 -11.18
CA ILE A 38 -1.46 -0.03 -10.83
C ILE A 38 -1.10 0.70 -12.13
N ASP A 39 -1.28 2.02 -12.15
CA ASP A 39 -0.70 2.83 -13.22
C ASP A 39 0.81 2.92 -13.06
N CYS A 40 1.52 1.92 -13.60
CA CYS A 40 2.97 1.90 -13.63
C CYS A 40 3.54 3.12 -14.36
N LYS A 41 2.89 3.58 -15.43
CA LYS A 41 3.40 4.68 -16.25
C LYS A 41 3.42 5.98 -15.46
N GLY A 42 2.31 6.34 -14.83
CA GLY A 42 2.22 7.53 -13.98
C GLY A 42 3.15 7.45 -12.76
N LYS A 43 3.13 6.32 -12.04
CA LYS A 43 3.97 6.15 -10.85
C LYS A 43 5.47 6.19 -11.18
N CYS A 44 5.90 5.54 -12.27
CA CYS A 44 7.29 5.55 -12.69
C CYS A 44 7.73 6.91 -13.23
N ASN A 45 6.86 7.66 -13.91
CA ASN A 45 7.15 9.04 -14.31
C ASN A 45 7.46 9.91 -13.08
N TYR A 46 6.65 9.82 -12.03
CA TYR A 46 6.91 10.54 -10.78
C TYR A 46 8.19 10.06 -10.10
N ARG A 47 8.36 8.74 -9.92
CA ARG A 47 9.55 8.14 -9.29
C ARG A 47 10.85 8.59 -9.96
N CYS A 48 10.84 8.71 -11.29
CA CYS A 48 11.97 9.09 -12.11
C CYS A 48 12.07 10.59 -12.42
N SER A 49 11.22 11.44 -11.83
CA SER A 49 11.12 12.87 -12.19
C SER A 49 12.38 13.68 -11.87
N LYS A 50 13.15 13.29 -10.87
CA LYS A 50 14.37 13.99 -10.43
C LYS A 50 15.68 13.37 -10.90
N THR A 51 15.64 12.24 -11.62
CA THR A 51 16.88 11.60 -12.10
C THR A 51 17.37 12.25 -13.39
N SER A 52 18.68 12.48 -13.50
CA SER A 52 19.31 12.91 -14.75
C SER A 52 19.22 11.84 -15.85
N ARG A 53 19.09 10.56 -15.48
CA ARG A 53 19.00 9.41 -16.40
C ARG A 53 17.57 8.96 -16.61
N HIS A 54 16.67 9.89 -16.92
CA HIS A 54 15.23 9.70 -16.95
C HIS A 54 14.76 8.48 -17.78
N LYS A 55 15.23 8.35 -19.04
CA LYS A 55 14.86 7.22 -19.92
C LYS A 55 15.25 5.85 -19.36
N MET A 56 16.43 5.76 -18.75
CA MET A 56 16.93 4.52 -18.14
C MET A 56 16.11 4.19 -16.88
N CYS A 57 15.84 5.18 -16.03
CA CYS A 57 15.04 5.01 -14.82
C CYS A 57 13.63 4.51 -15.15
N ILE A 58 12.93 5.14 -16.11
CA ILE A 58 11.58 4.74 -16.51
C ILE A 58 11.57 3.29 -17.02
N ARG A 59 12.53 2.90 -17.86
CA ARG A 59 12.62 1.54 -18.41
C ARG A 59 12.78 0.50 -17.29
N ALA A 60 13.68 0.77 -16.33
CA ALA A 60 13.89 -0.09 -15.18
C ALA A 60 12.64 -0.14 -14.28
N CYS A 61 12.10 1.02 -13.91
CA CYS A 61 10.93 1.14 -13.05
C CYS A 61 9.72 0.41 -13.61
N ASN A 62 9.39 0.58 -14.90
CA ASN A 62 8.25 -0.10 -15.51
C ASN A 62 8.42 -1.62 -15.53
N THR A 63 9.64 -2.12 -15.75
CA THR A 63 9.94 -3.56 -15.70
C THR A 63 9.76 -4.12 -14.28
N CYS A 64 10.13 -3.35 -13.27
CA CYS A 64 9.94 -3.73 -11.88
C CYS A 64 8.46 -3.65 -11.50
N CYS A 65 7.78 -2.57 -11.87
CA CYS A 65 6.37 -2.36 -11.59
C CYS A 65 5.48 -3.45 -12.22
N SER A 66 5.75 -3.85 -13.48
CA SER A 66 4.95 -4.91 -14.13
C SER A 66 5.08 -6.28 -13.47
N ARG A 67 6.20 -6.54 -12.77
CA ARG A 67 6.41 -7.77 -12.01
C ARG A 67 5.88 -7.67 -10.58
N CYS A 68 6.03 -6.51 -9.96
CA CYS A 68 5.75 -6.31 -8.54
C CYS A 68 4.36 -5.73 -8.25
N ASN A 69 3.70 -5.16 -9.27
CA ASN A 69 2.49 -4.34 -9.16
C ASN A 69 2.58 -3.26 -8.06
N CYS A 70 3.79 -2.73 -7.83
CA CYS A 70 4.10 -1.79 -6.76
C CYS A 70 5.21 -0.83 -7.23
N VAL A 71 5.12 0.44 -6.85
CA VAL A 71 6.19 1.45 -6.99
C VAL A 71 6.25 2.23 -5.68
N PRO A 72 7.43 2.34 -5.03
CA PRO A 72 7.54 3.05 -3.76
C PRO A 72 7.24 4.55 -3.91
N PRO A 73 6.69 5.20 -2.87
CA PRO A 73 6.40 6.64 -2.89
C PRO A 73 7.67 7.49 -2.88
N GLY A 74 7.58 8.72 -3.38
CA GLY A 74 8.72 9.63 -3.53
C GLY A 74 9.60 9.31 -4.73
N THR A 75 10.68 10.08 -4.91
CA THR A 75 11.66 9.93 -6.01
C THR A 75 12.88 9.08 -5.64
N SER A 76 13.01 8.72 -4.36
CA SER A 76 14.12 7.96 -3.79
C SER A 76 13.70 7.38 -2.43
N GLY A 77 14.28 6.26 -2.00
CA GLY A 77 13.97 5.67 -0.69
C GLY A 77 12.60 4.97 -0.63
N ASN A 78 12.12 4.75 0.60
CA ASN A 78 10.84 4.07 0.92
C ASN A 78 10.74 2.64 0.38
N TYR A 79 11.87 1.96 0.25
CA TYR A 79 11.96 0.65 -0.40
C TYR A 79 11.25 -0.46 0.38
N GLU A 80 11.14 -0.28 1.70
CA GLU A 80 10.39 -1.12 2.63
C GLU A 80 8.89 -1.19 2.32
N VAL A 81 8.33 -0.17 1.63
CA VAL A 81 6.93 -0.15 1.20
C VAL A 81 6.65 -1.18 0.10
N CYS A 82 7.65 -1.46 -0.75
CA CYS A 82 7.55 -2.47 -1.82
C CYS A 82 8.75 -3.43 -1.75
N PRO A 83 8.77 -4.41 -0.83
CA PRO A 83 9.92 -5.29 -0.62
C PRO A 83 10.35 -6.07 -1.87
N TYR A 84 9.39 -6.55 -2.68
CA TYR A 84 9.72 -7.27 -3.91
C TYR A 84 10.36 -6.36 -4.97
N TYR A 85 9.89 -5.10 -5.10
CA TYR A 85 10.51 -4.08 -5.96
C TYR A 85 11.95 -3.79 -5.53
N TRP A 86 12.21 -3.76 -4.22
CA TRP A 86 13.53 -3.52 -3.66
C TRP A 86 14.53 -4.66 -3.93
N HIS A 87 14.11 -5.92 -3.73
CA HIS A 87 14.98 -7.10 -3.81
C HIS A 87 15.32 -7.55 -5.25
N MET A 88 14.71 -6.94 -6.28
CA MET A 88 15.04 -7.26 -7.65
C MET A 88 16.48 -6.84 -8.00
N THR A 89 17.27 -7.81 -8.43
CA THR A 89 18.66 -7.62 -8.86
C THR A 89 18.84 -7.88 -10.35
N THR A 90 19.94 -7.35 -10.89
CA THR A 90 20.46 -7.69 -12.22
C THR A 90 21.28 -8.97 -12.14
N HIS A 91 21.65 -9.55 -13.29
CA HIS A 91 22.54 -10.73 -13.32
C HIS A 91 23.88 -10.50 -12.59
N GLY A 92 24.37 -9.25 -12.52
CA GLY A 92 25.57 -8.88 -11.79
C GLY A 92 25.35 -8.56 -10.31
N GLY A 93 24.23 -8.97 -9.71
CA GLY A 93 23.93 -8.80 -8.27
C GLY A 93 23.60 -7.37 -7.82
N ARG A 94 23.67 -6.38 -8.72
CA ARG A 94 23.31 -4.98 -8.40
C ARG A 94 21.80 -4.80 -8.39
N ARG A 95 21.30 -3.91 -7.52
CA ARG A 95 19.89 -3.52 -7.48
C ARG A 95 19.43 -3.03 -8.86
N LYS A 96 18.34 -3.61 -9.35
CA LYS A 96 17.81 -3.36 -10.69
C LYS A 96 16.88 -2.15 -10.72
N CYS A 97 16.00 -2.04 -9.74
CA CYS A 97 14.94 -1.03 -9.72
C CYS A 97 15.47 0.30 -9.16
N PRO A 98 14.95 1.46 -9.60
CA PRO A 98 15.35 2.76 -9.10
C PRO A 98 14.88 3.08 -7.68
#